data_AF-A0A1H5JKH3-F1
#
_entry.id   AF-A0A1H5JKH3-F1
#
_cell.length_a   1.000
_cell.length_b   1.000
_cell.length_c   1.000
_cell.angle_alpha   90.00
_cell.angle_beta   90.00
_cell.angle_gamma   90.00
#
_symmetry.space_group_name_H-M   'P 1'
#
loop_
_entity.id
_entity.type
_entity.pdbx_description
1 polymer ?
#
loop_
_entity_poly.entity_id
_entity_poly.type
_entity_poly.pdbx_seq_one_letter_code
_entity_poly.pdbx_strand_id
1 'polypeptide(L)'
;MTAGTSRQPAPADGRPEYFAVARVEGAESVRTASDGDLWPSAWADDGQLYAACGDGLGFDLTAPWADIVVNRIEGTPATSLTGARLASGRDVAPVWTDPDRYNSKPTGMVAVDGNGDGHDELYLAVQDLRYGTDPSAFNEAPAAGIVRSEDYGHTWQAPRQPMFTDHVFTTVMFLDFGRSNRLSAQFGPPYVYAYGLDHNWRTSYDGCVPDPQDLYLARVAPQAVQDRAAWTFFSGLDRGQPVWSADIGDRAPVLTDTARRHAGLTVAGPSGGTTIAQGGVVYNEPLNRFLYSSWTEYTFELFEAPLPWGPWRHALTHDFGPYPWLGPDAAWPRHGGYATTIPSKFISVDGRDLWLQSNWFWRASTTEGRTYRFSLRRLRLDPATEPGDTVDGPRIEANLAAPGAGAHAVATAARSGRLDVLNDGRVDVGEDSWNGTPKATDHWGYHWARRKPMNRLRYVSGPYDFNGGWFTEPPRVEVRVAGRWRDTEATIDPPYQPGPEATGHRVYDFTFAEVHADGIRLTGPPGGAEHYSAISELSVFHVESP
;
A
#
# COMPACT_ATOMS: atom_id res chain seq x y z
N MET A 1 29.08 -12.96 23.83
CA MET A 1 28.24 -12.29 22.83
C MET A 1 29.14 -11.33 22.06
N THR A 2 29.59 -11.72 20.87
CA THR A 2 30.29 -10.83 19.96
C THR A 2 29.31 -9.75 19.54
N ALA A 3 29.65 -8.47 19.79
CA ALA A 3 28.92 -7.34 19.25
C ALA A 3 28.84 -7.52 17.73
N GLY A 4 27.67 -7.94 17.24
CA GLY A 4 27.42 -8.03 15.81
C GLY A 4 27.62 -6.64 15.24
N THR A 5 28.56 -6.50 14.31
CA THR A 5 28.64 -5.31 13.46
C THR A 5 27.24 -5.05 12.92
N SER A 6 26.69 -3.86 13.21
CA SER A 6 25.45 -3.35 12.61
C SER A 6 25.44 -3.70 11.13
N ARG A 7 24.37 -4.33 10.63
CA ARG A 7 24.31 -4.75 9.23
C ARG A 7 24.52 -3.51 8.37
N GLN A 8 25.57 -3.52 7.55
CA GLN A 8 25.82 -2.37 6.67
C GLN A 8 24.61 -2.20 5.74
N PRO A 9 24.20 -0.95 5.47
CA PRO A 9 23.13 -0.68 4.53
C PRO A 9 23.38 -1.46 3.24
N ALA A 10 22.32 -1.96 2.61
CA ALA A 10 22.43 -2.24 1.19
C ALA A 10 22.97 -0.94 0.55
N PRO A 11 24.07 -0.99 -0.24
CA PRO A 11 24.54 0.22 -0.89
C PRO A 11 23.35 0.86 -1.59
N ALA A 12 23.27 2.19 -1.57
CA ALA A 12 22.34 2.89 -2.42
C ALA A 12 22.66 2.45 -3.85
N ASP A 13 21.92 1.46 -4.36
CA ASP A 13 22.06 1.09 -5.75
C ASP A 13 21.60 2.34 -6.51
N GLY A 14 22.39 2.78 -7.48
CA GLY A 14 22.05 3.98 -8.26
C GLY A 14 20.80 3.79 -9.13
N ARG A 15 19.99 2.75 -8.85
CA ARG A 15 18.79 2.41 -9.59
C ARG A 15 17.67 3.36 -9.19
N PRO A 16 16.84 3.81 -10.15
CA PRO A 16 15.68 4.63 -9.86
C PRO A 16 14.57 3.84 -9.14
N GLU A 17 14.51 2.51 -9.32
CA GLU A 17 13.51 1.62 -8.73
C GLU A 17 14.20 0.37 -8.16
N TYR A 18 13.79 -0.07 -6.96
CA TYR A 18 14.26 -1.34 -6.39
C TYR A 18 13.48 -2.55 -6.92
N PHE A 19 12.16 -2.43 -7.05
CA PHE A 19 11.29 -3.50 -7.55
C PHE A 19 11.06 -3.36 -9.05
N ALA A 20 11.30 -4.42 -9.82
CA ALA A 20 10.85 -4.48 -11.21
C ALA A 20 9.35 -4.76 -11.28
N VAL A 21 8.82 -5.54 -10.32
CA VAL A 21 7.39 -5.80 -10.20
C VAL A 21 6.95 -5.48 -8.79
N ALA A 22 5.94 -4.62 -8.67
CA ALA A 22 5.11 -4.50 -7.48
C ALA A 22 3.65 -4.60 -7.91
N ARG A 23 2.88 -5.50 -7.30
CA ARG A 23 1.47 -5.73 -7.66
C ARG A 23 0.65 -6.10 -6.45
N VAL A 24 -0.48 -5.45 -6.27
CA VAL A 24 -1.49 -5.82 -5.27
C VAL A 24 -2.74 -6.36 -5.97
N GLU A 25 -3.44 -7.30 -5.33
CA GLU A 25 -4.75 -7.77 -5.80
C GLU A 25 -5.84 -6.69 -5.67
N GLY A 26 -6.75 -6.65 -6.65
CA GLY A 26 -7.83 -5.67 -6.72
C GLY A 26 -8.93 -5.82 -5.65
N ALA A 27 -8.91 -6.92 -4.88
CA ALA A 27 -9.86 -7.26 -3.83
C ALA A 27 -9.21 -8.24 -2.84
N GLU A 28 -9.85 -8.54 -1.69
CA GLU A 28 -9.36 -9.57 -0.78
C GLU A 28 -9.57 -10.98 -1.32
N SER A 29 -8.63 -11.87 -1.02
CA SER A 29 -8.68 -13.29 -1.36
C SER A 29 -8.71 -14.19 -0.12
N VAL A 30 -8.46 -13.64 1.07
CA VAL A 30 -8.65 -14.32 2.36
C VAL A 30 -9.60 -13.52 3.24
N ARG A 31 -10.60 -14.20 3.79
CA ARG A 31 -11.66 -13.63 4.64
C ARG A 31 -11.76 -14.40 5.94
N THR A 32 -12.03 -13.70 7.03
CA THR A 32 -12.30 -14.30 8.35
C THR A 32 -13.74 -14.03 8.79
N ALA A 33 -14.21 -14.79 9.79
CA ALA A 33 -15.45 -14.51 10.52
C ALA A 33 -15.14 -13.52 11.65
N SER A 34 -14.98 -12.25 11.29
CA SER A 34 -14.74 -11.14 12.21
C SER A 34 -15.45 -9.87 11.71
N ASP A 35 -15.55 -8.85 12.56
CA ASP A 35 -16.13 -7.55 12.24
C ASP A 35 -15.31 -6.40 12.84
N GLY A 36 -15.04 -5.38 12.03
CA GLY A 36 -14.30 -4.18 12.42
C GLY A 36 -13.43 -3.63 11.30
N ASP A 37 -12.95 -2.40 11.49
CA ASP A 37 -11.95 -1.76 10.65
C ASP A 37 -10.63 -1.55 11.37
N LEU A 38 -9.57 -1.21 10.65
CA LEU A 38 -8.20 -1.06 11.16
C LEU A 38 -7.67 -2.38 11.73
N TRP A 39 -6.47 -2.81 11.35
CA TRP A 39 -5.87 -3.98 12.01
C TRP A 39 -4.36 -3.83 12.12
N PRO A 40 -3.85 -2.82 12.86
CA PRO A 40 -2.48 -2.87 13.33
C PRO A 40 -2.28 -4.17 14.10
N SER A 41 -1.16 -4.83 13.85
CA SER A 41 -0.90 -6.16 14.37
C SER A 41 0.55 -6.36 14.77
N ALA A 42 0.78 -7.33 15.65
CA ALA A 42 2.10 -7.70 16.12
C ALA A 42 2.24 -9.22 16.20
N TRP A 43 3.41 -9.73 15.80
CA TRP A 43 3.75 -11.13 15.91
C TRP A 43 4.53 -11.38 17.21
N ALA A 44 3.94 -12.10 18.15
CA ALA A 44 4.52 -12.33 19.47
C ALA A 44 5.36 -13.62 19.57
N ASP A 45 6.10 -13.73 20.66
CA ASP A 45 6.95 -14.84 21.08
C ASP A 45 6.22 -16.18 21.22
N ASP A 46 4.92 -16.17 21.49
CA ASP A 46 4.04 -17.34 21.50
C ASP A 46 3.67 -17.85 20.09
N GLY A 47 4.04 -17.09 19.06
CA GLY A 47 3.84 -17.42 17.65
C GLY A 47 2.50 -16.94 17.09
N GLN A 48 1.65 -16.31 17.90
CA GLN A 48 0.36 -15.80 17.48
C GLN A 48 0.47 -14.39 16.91
N LEU A 49 -0.54 -14.00 16.14
CA LEU A 49 -0.69 -12.62 15.68
C LEU A 49 -1.73 -11.95 16.57
N TYR A 50 -1.36 -10.85 17.21
CA TYR A 50 -2.31 -10.01 17.93
C TYR A 50 -2.66 -8.83 17.06
N ALA A 51 -3.93 -8.43 17.04
CA ALA A 51 -4.39 -7.30 16.27
C ALA A 51 -5.53 -6.58 16.98
N ALA A 52 -5.57 -5.25 16.86
CA ALA A 52 -6.67 -4.45 17.36
C ALA A 52 -7.48 -3.91 16.19
N CYS A 53 -8.81 -4.02 16.25
CA CYS A 53 -9.71 -3.37 15.32
C CYS A 53 -10.47 -2.22 15.97
N GLY A 54 -10.76 -1.20 15.17
CA GLY A 54 -11.74 -0.18 15.44
C GLY A 54 -13.17 -0.62 15.08
N ASP A 55 -14.13 0.03 15.74
CA ASP A 55 -15.55 0.03 15.40
C ASP A 55 -16.16 -1.34 15.05
N GLY A 56 -16.01 -2.35 15.91
CA GLY A 56 -16.45 -3.70 15.52
C GLY A 56 -16.76 -4.66 16.66
N LEU A 57 -17.03 -5.89 16.25
CA LEU A 57 -17.26 -7.03 17.15
C LEU A 57 -15.99 -7.86 17.39
N GLY A 58 -14.95 -7.68 16.57
CA GLY A 58 -13.75 -8.52 16.57
C GLY A 58 -14.05 -9.93 16.07
N PHE A 59 -13.35 -10.92 16.61
CA PHE A 59 -13.52 -12.34 16.28
C PHE A 59 -14.63 -13.05 17.07
N ASP A 60 -15.48 -12.31 17.78
CA ASP A 60 -16.71 -12.82 18.39
C ASP A 60 -17.91 -12.02 17.88
N LEU A 61 -18.58 -12.55 16.85
CA LEU A 61 -19.72 -11.90 16.21
C LEU A 61 -20.99 -11.87 17.09
N THR A 62 -20.95 -12.45 18.29
CA THR A 62 -22.04 -12.40 19.27
C THR A 62 -21.79 -11.38 20.39
N ALA A 63 -20.56 -10.86 20.49
CA ALA A 63 -20.19 -9.88 21.50
C ALA A 63 -20.73 -8.48 21.18
N PRO A 64 -20.84 -7.57 22.17
CA PRO A 64 -21.23 -6.19 21.94
C PRO A 64 -20.21 -5.43 21.08
N TRP A 65 -20.70 -4.49 20.29
CA TRP A 65 -19.86 -3.56 19.52
C TRP A 65 -19.01 -2.67 20.44
N ALA A 66 -17.78 -2.36 20.03
CA ALA A 66 -16.93 -1.37 20.69
C ALA A 66 -16.10 -0.57 19.68
N ASP A 67 -15.69 0.63 20.06
CA ASP A 67 -14.87 1.54 19.25
C ASP A 67 -13.44 1.01 19.03
N ILE A 68 -12.96 0.14 19.93
CA ILE A 68 -11.71 -0.61 19.86
C ILE A 68 -11.87 -2.04 20.41
N VAL A 69 -11.31 -3.06 19.75
CA VAL A 69 -11.36 -4.47 20.14
C VAL A 69 -10.02 -5.15 19.86
N VAL A 70 -9.46 -5.84 20.85
CA VAL A 70 -8.21 -6.60 20.72
C VAL A 70 -8.53 -8.07 20.47
N ASN A 71 -7.80 -8.67 19.53
CA ASN A 71 -8.01 -10.03 19.07
C ASN A 71 -6.69 -10.80 18.99
N ARG A 72 -6.75 -12.10 19.25
CA ARG A 72 -5.70 -13.07 18.87
C ARG A 72 -6.11 -13.73 17.55
N ILE A 73 -5.17 -13.86 16.63
CA ILE A 73 -5.35 -14.47 15.31
C ILE A 73 -4.33 -15.62 15.16
N GLU A 74 -4.86 -16.78 14.83
CA GLU A 74 -4.13 -18.03 14.70
C GLU A 74 -4.10 -18.51 13.25
N GLY A 75 -3.09 -19.30 12.91
CA GLY A 75 -2.92 -19.86 11.58
C GLY A 75 -2.20 -18.94 10.59
N THR A 76 -2.43 -19.20 9.30
CA THR A 76 -1.81 -18.49 8.18
C THR A 76 -2.79 -18.35 7.02
N PRO A 77 -2.60 -17.38 6.11
CA PRO A 77 -3.41 -17.24 4.90
C PRO A 77 -3.46 -18.50 4.02
N ALA A 78 -2.40 -19.33 4.05
CA ALA A 78 -2.31 -20.55 3.25
C ALA A 78 -3.11 -21.74 3.84
N THR A 79 -3.33 -21.76 5.15
CA THR A 79 -4.02 -22.86 5.84
C THR A 79 -5.46 -22.50 6.19
N SER A 80 -5.62 -21.38 6.90
CA SER A 80 -6.86 -20.77 7.38
C SER A 80 -6.46 -19.80 8.50
N LEU A 81 -7.31 -18.80 8.72
CA LEU A 81 -7.20 -17.88 9.85
C LEU A 81 -8.44 -18.00 10.73
N THR A 82 -8.20 -18.20 12.02
CA THR A 82 -9.22 -18.14 13.08
C THR A 82 -8.76 -17.15 14.13
N GLY A 83 -9.66 -16.74 15.02
CA GLY A 83 -9.28 -15.83 16.10
C GLY A 83 -10.23 -15.83 17.26
N ALA A 84 -9.86 -15.07 18.29
CA ALA A 84 -10.63 -14.88 19.50
C ALA A 84 -10.58 -13.41 19.91
N ARG A 85 -11.73 -12.86 20.29
CA ARG A 85 -11.82 -11.55 20.96
C ARG A 85 -11.26 -11.66 22.38
N LEU A 86 -10.40 -10.73 22.77
CA LEU A 86 -9.71 -10.75 24.07
C LEU A 86 -10.18 -9.63 25.01
N ALA A 87 -10.21 -8.39 24.52
CA ALA A 87 -10.58 -7.20 25.28
C ALA A 87 -11.24 -6.17 24.36
N SER A 88 -11.97 -5.20 24.92
CA SER A 88 -12.65 -4.17 24.11
C SER A 88 -12.97 -2.88 24.86
N GLY A 89 -13.14 -1.80 24.11
CA GLY A 89 -13.59 -0.50 24.60
C GLY A 89 -12.66 0.09 25.64
N ARG A 90 -13.25 0.63 26.71
CA ARG A 90 -12.52 1.33 27.78
C ARG A 90 -11.63 0.41 28.64
N ASP A 91 -11.84 -0.90 28.57
CA ASP A 91 -10.93 -1.87 29.20
C ASP A 91 -9.59 -1.97 28.46
N VAL A 92 -9.51 -1.51 27.21
CA VAL A 92 -8.29 -1.45 26.41
C VAL A 92 -7.63 -0.06 26.51
N ALA A 93 -8.40 1.00 26.23
CA ALA A 93 -7.87 2.36 26.20
C ALA A 93 -8.89 3.43 26.60
N PRO A 94 -8.46 4.49 27.33
CA PRO A 94 -9.29 5.67 27.53
C PRO A 94 -9.36 6.52 26.26
N VAL A 95 -10.26 7.51 26.27
CA VAL A 95 -10.12 8.72 25.46
C VAL A 95 -9.42 9.75 26.34
N TRP A 96 -8.30 10.29 25.89
CA TRP A 96 -7.52 11.26 26.67
C TRP A 96 -8.08 12.69 26.57
N THR A 97 -8.87 12.97 25.54
CA THR A 97 -9.53 14.24 25.27
C THR A 97 -11.01 14.20 25.66
N ASP A 98 -11.91 14.66 24.79
CA ASP A 98 -13.35 14.73 25.06
C ASP A 98 -14.05 13.45 24.55
N PRO A 99 -14.47 12.53 25.43
CA PRO A 99 -15.08 11.26 25.03
C PRO A 99 -16.43 11.42 24.32
N ASP A 100 -17.07 12.60 24.37
CA ASP A 100 -18.31 12.88 23.62
C ASP A 100 -18.03 13.28 22.16
N ARG A 101 -16.75 13.53 21.82
CA ARG A 101 -16.31 14.00 20.49
C ARG A 101 -15.25 13.10 19.87
N TYR A 102 -14.52 12.32 20.66
CA TYR A 102 -13.42 11.49 20.20
C TYR A 102 -13.59 10.03 20.63
N ASN A 103 -13.17 9.12 19.76
CA ASN A 103 -13.13 7.68 20.02
C ASN A 103 -11.69 7.17 20.01
N SER A 104 -11.46 6.07 20.71
CA SER A 104 -10.15 5.42 20.74
C SER A 104 -9.93 4.62 19.46
N LYS A 105 -8.90 4.95 18.69
CA LYS A 105 -8.58 4.24 17.43
C LYS A 105 -7.20 3.60 17.44
N PRO A 106 -7.11 2.28 17.21
CA PRO A 106 -5.83 1.60 17.13
C PRO A 106 -5.09 1.99 15.85
N THR A 107 -3.81 2.37 15.99
CA THR A 107 -2.99 2.88 14.87
C THR A 107 -1.71 2.09 14.63
N GLY A 108 -1.19 1.41 15.66
CA GLY A 108 0.01 0.59 15.57
C GLY A 108 0.10 -0.40 16.72
N MET A 109 0.67 -1.59 16.50
CA MET A 109 0.90 -2.58 17.58
C MET A 109 2.31 -3.15 17.46
N VAL A 110 2.95 -3.44 18.59
CA VAL A 110 4.23 -4.17 18.65
C VAL A 110 4.22 -5.15 19.82
N ALA A 111 4.87 -6.30 19.63
CA ALA A 111 5.15 -7.29 20.67
C ALA A 111 6.65 -7.28 20.92
N VAL A 112 7.06 -7.10 22.18
CA VAL A 112 8.47 -7.06 22.58
C VAL A 112 8.61 -7.37 24.06
N ASP A 113 9.62 -8.16 24.42
CA ASP A 113 10.07 -8.34 25.80
C ASP A 113 10.72 -7.04 26.32
N GLY A 114 9.90 -6.20 26.93
CA GLY A 114 10.29 -4.91 27.49
C GLY A 114 10.91 -5.04 28.87
N ASN A 115 10.51 -6.03 29.67
CA ASN A 115 10.97 -6.19 31.05
C ASN A 115 12.18 -7.14 31.19
N GLY A 116 12.50 -7.91 30.16
CA GLY A 116 13.61 -8.87 30.10
C GLY A 116 13.34 -10.24 30.73
N ASP A 117 12.07 -10.61 30.94
CA ASP A 117 11.66 -11.90 31.54
C ASP A 117 11.53 -13.05 30.52
N GLY A 118 11.70 -12.75 29.24
CA GLY A 118 11.60 -13.70 28.14
C GLY A 118 10.20 -13.87 27.55
N HIS A 119 9.21 -13.07 27.99
CA HIS A 119 7.87 -13.00 27.44
C HIS A 119 7.60 -11.62 26.82
N ASP A 120 6.89 -11.59 25.69
CA ASP A 120 6.56 -10.32 25.06
C ASP A 120 5.41 -9.61 25.81
N GLU A 121 5.56 -8.30 26.04
CA GLU A 121 4.40 -7.43 26.24
C GLU A 121 3.85 -6.95 24.89
N LEU A 122 2.53 -6.71 24.85
CA LEU A 122 1.89 -6.05 23.72
C LEU A 122 1.77 -4.56 24.02
N TYR A 123 2.25 -3.73 23.10
CA TYR A 123 2.05 -2.29 23.11
C TYR A 123 1.15 -1.89 21.95
N LEU A 124 0.10 -1.14 22.23
CA LEU A 124 -0.89 -0.68 21.25
C LEU A 124 -0.93 0.85 21.27
N ALA A 125 -0.59 1.46 20.14
CA ALA A 125 -0.78 2.88 19.90
C ALA A 125 -2.25 3.17 19.61
N VAL A 126 -2.81 4.13 20.36
CA VAL A 126 -4.21 4.54 20.27
C VAL A 126 -4.24 6.06 20.10
N GLN A 127 -4.97 6.52 19.10
CA GLN A 127 -5.26 7.94 18.90
C GLN A 127 -6.69 8.25 19.33
N ASP A 128 -6.91 9.48 19.77
CA ASP A 128 -8.24 10.06 19.92
C ASP A 128 -8.66 10.61 18.57
N LEU A 129 -9.52 9.89 17.84
CA LEU A 129 -10.00 10.32 16.53
C LEU A 129 -11.35 10.99 16.65
N ARG A 130 -11.50 12.16 16.01
CA ARG A 130 -12.78 12.88 15.96
C ARG A 130 -13.86 11.99 15.37
N TYR A 131 -14.97 11.83 16.06
CA TYR A 131 -16.19 11.21 15.54
C TYR A 131 -17.38 12.17 15.66
N GLY A 132 -18.48 11.81 15.01
CA GLY A 132 -19.71 12.60 15.05
C GLY A 132 -20.42 12.59 13.71
N THR A 133 -21.46 13.42 13.61
CA THR A 133 -22.24 13.61 12.38
C THR A 133 -21.92 14.94 11.69
N ASP A 134 -21.05 15.75 12.28
CA ASP A 134 -20.61 17.03 11.73
C ASP A 134 -19.50 16.85 10.66
N PRO A 135 -19.27 17.86 9.80
CA PRO A 135 -18.27 17.77 8.74
C PRO A 135 -16.84 17.45 9.20
N SER A 136 -16.49 17.69 10.46
CA SER A 136 -15.16 17.41 11.00
C SER A 136 -14.98 15.98 11.50
N ALA A 137 -15.99 15.12 11.39
CA ALA A 137 -15.83 13.69 11.67
C ALA A 137 -14.62 13.11 10.89
N PHE A 138 -13.73 12.45 11.62
CA PHE A 138 -12.50 11.82 11.14
C PHE A 138 -11.45 12.77 10.54
N ASN A 139 -11.58 14.09 10.74
CA ASN A 139 -10.70 15.09 10.14
C ASN A 139 -9.63 15.65 11.08
N GLU A 140 -9.58 15.22 12.35
CA GLU A 140 -8.54 15.59 13.30
C GLU A 140 -8.27 14.47 14.32
N ALA A 141 -6.99 14.34 14.73
CA ALA A 141 -6.53 13.46 15.80
C ALA A 141 -5.63 14.25 16.77
N PRO A 142 -6.19 14.92 17.80
CA PRO A 142 -5.44 15.86 18.65
C PRO A 142 -4.48 15.20 19.65
N ALA A 143 -4.71 13.93 20.00
CA ALA A 143 -3.95 13.26 21.04
C ALA A 143 -3.76 11.77 20.78
N ALA A 144 -2.70 11.20 21.32
CA ALA A 144 -2.44 9.76 21.31
C ALA A 144 -1.65 9.29 22.52
N GLY A 145 -1.79 8.01 22.83
CA GLY A 145 -1.03 7.32 23.85
C GLY A 145 -0.78 5.87 23.48
N ILE A 146 0.08 5.21 24.25
CA ILE A 146 0.43 3.81 24.05
C ILE A 146 0.00 3.03 25.28
N VAL A 147 -0.93 2.09 25.11
CA VAL A 147 -1.39 1.18 26.16
C VAL A 147 -0.58 -0.11 26.12
N ARG A 148 -0.39 -0.78 27.26
CA ARG A 148 0.41 -2.00 27.41
C ARG A 148 -0.42 -3.14 27.97
N SER A 149 -0.20 -4.35 27.48
CA SER A 149 -0.68 -5.60 28.07
C SER A 149 0.50 -6.53 28.38
N GLU A 150 0.49 -7.12 29.57
CA GLU A 150 1.48 -8.09 30.07
C GLU A 150 0.96 -9.54 30.01
N ASP A 151 -0.28 -9.74 29.57
CA ASP A 151 -0.98 -11.02 29.55
C ASP A 151 -1.57 -11.30 28.17
N TYR A 152 -0.81 -10.95 27.12
CA TYR A 152 -1.17 -11.24 25.74
C TYR A 152 -2.54 -10.69 25.30
N GLY A 153 -2.86 -9.46 25.74
CA GLY A 153 -4.00 -8.68 25.27
C GLY A 153 -5.28 -8.87 26.08
N HIS A 154 -5.25 -9.61 27.20
CA HIS A 154 -6.41 -9.82 28.07
C HIS A 154 -6.70 -8.62 28.97
N THR A 155 -5.68 -8.01 29.57
CA THR A 155 -5.79 -6.79 30.39
C THR A 155 -4.82 -5.72 29.91
N TRP A 156 -5.20 -4.45 30.08
CA TRP A 156 -4.46 -3.31 29.54
C TRP A 156 -4.23 -2.22 30.59
N GLN A 157 -3.08 -1.57 30.47
CA GLN A 157 -2.63 -0.46 31.31
C GLN A 157 -2.37 0.75 30.42
N ALA A 158 -3.04 1.87 30.72
CA ALA A 158 -2.90 3.11 29.97
C ALA A 158 -2.12 4.18 30.76
N PRO A 159 -1.33 5.03 30.09
CA PRO A 159 -0.79 6.23 30.72
C PRO A 159 -1.93 7.17 31.12
N ARG A 160 -1.76 7.86 32.26
CA ARG A 160 -2.77 8.78 32.82
C ARG A 160 -3.05 10.00 31.93
N GLN A 161 -2.10 10.37 31.09
CA GLN A 161 -2.15 11.52 30.18
C GLN A 161 -1.76 11.02 28.79
N PRO A 162 -2.22 11.70 27.72
CA PRO A 162 -1.76 11.38 26.38
C PRO A 162 -0.24 11.58 26.29
N MET A 163 0.43 10.74 25.53
CA MET A 163 1.87 10.82 25.29
C MET A 163 2.21 11.86 24.22
N PHE A 164 1.31 12.03 23.25
CA PHE A 164 1.43 12.95 22.14
C PHE A 164 0.19 13.83 22.10
N THR A 165 0.36 15.14 21.94
CA THR A 165 -0.69 16.16 22.02
C THR A 165 -0.53 17.18 20.90
N ASP A 166 -1.48 18.12 20.84
CA ASP A 166 -1.44 19.28 19.92
C ASP A 166 -1.27 18.85 18.46
N HIS A 167 -1.83 17.68 18.15
CA HIS A 167 -1.79 17.10 16.81
C HIS A 167 -0.37 16.79 16.30
N VAL A 168 0.61 16.64 17.19
CA VAL A 168 2.01 16.36 16.85
C VAL A 168 2.33 14.89 17.16
N PHE A 169 2.63 14.10 16.13
CA PHE A 169 2.94 12.67 16.22
C PHE A 169 1.79 11.86 16.84
N THR A 170 0.54 12.17 16.47
CA THR A 170 -0.67 11.61 17.09
C THR A 170 -1.26 10.41 16.33
N THR A 171 -0.78 10.09 15.14
CA THR A 171 -1.07 8.80 14.48
C THR A 171 0.19 7.96 14.48
N VAL A 172 0.32 7.04 15.44
CA VAL A 172 1.56 6.30 15.71
C VAL A 172 1.48 4.88 15.17
N MET A 173 2.43 4.50 14.32
CA MET A 173 2.52 3.20 13.66
C MET A 173 3.85 2.55 14.03
N PHE A 174 3.85 1.47 14.82
CA PHE A 174 5.07 0.75 15.13
C PHE A 174 5.66 0.08 13.88
N LEU A 175 6.99 0.03 13.81
CA LEU A 175 7.72 -0.74 12.81
C LEU A 175 7.70 -2.22 13.19
N ASP A 176 7.10 -3.04 12.32
CA ASP A 176 7.09 -4.49 12.47
C ASP A 176 8.46 -5.09 12.03
N PHE A 177 9.30 -5.38 13.02
CA PHE A 177 10.60 -6.07 12.86
C PHE A 177 10.48 -7.60 12.96
N GLY A 178 9.32 -8.18 12.63
CA GLY A 178 9.11 -9.61 12.79
C GLY A 178 8.73 -10.00 14.21
N ARG A 179 8.71 -11.31 14.44
CA ARG A 179 8.38 -11.92 15.73
C ARG A 179 9.16 -11.27 16.88
N SER A 180 8.44 -10.82 17.92
CA SER A 180 9.01 -10.23 19.14
C SER A 180 9.89 -9.02 18.89
N ASN A 181 9.65 -8.28 17.80
CA ASN A 181 10.46 -7.14 17.37
C ASN A 181 11.96 -7.49 17.21
N ARG A 182 12.30 -8.78 17.07
CA ARG A 182 13.66 -9.31 17.29
C ARG A 182 14.68 -8.81 16.28
N LEU A 183 14.24 -8.43 15.07
CA LEU A 183 15.14 -7.99 14.01
C LEU A 183 15.61 -6.53 14.20
N SER A 184 15.02 -5.78 15.15
CA SER A 184 15.42 -4.40 15.47
C SER A 184 16.91 -4.30 15.85
N ALA A 185 17.45 -5.31 16.54
CA ALA A 185 18.85 -5.39 16.95
C ALA A 185 19.85 -5.39 15.78
N GLN A 186 19.40 -5.64 14.54
CA GLN A 186 20.26 -5.54 13.35
C GLN A 186 20.62 -4.09 13.00
N PHE A 187 19.86 -3.11 13.52
CA PHE A 187 19.93 -1.68 13.15
C PHE A 187 20.37 -0.78 14.31
N GLY A 188 20.99 -1.36 15.35
CA GLY A 188 21.50 -0.65 16.53
C GLY A 188 21.10 -1.36 17.83
N PRO A 189 21.07 -0.66 18.96
CA PRO A 189 20.38 -1.15 20.15
C PRO A 189 18.95 -1.60 19.79
N PRO A 190 18.37 -2.59 20.49
CA PRO A 190 17.08 -3.20 20.16
C PRO A 190 15.91 -2.26 20.50
N TYR A 191 15.88 -1.10 19.85
CA TYR A 191 14.85 -0.11 20.04
C TYR A 191 13.53 -0.59 19.43
N VAL A 192 12.43 -0.14 20.04
CA VAL A 192 11.14 -0.10 19.39
C VAL A 192 11.10 1.17 18.54
N TYR A 193 10.90 1.02 17.23
CA TYR A 193 10.75 2.13 16.31
C TYR A 193 9.27 2.35 16.02
N ALA A 194 8.86 3.62 15.91
CA ALA A 194 7.53 3.98 15.48
C ALA A 194 7.59 5.15 14.51
N TYR A 195 6.74 5.10 13.49
CA TYR A 195 6.48 6.21 12.60
C TYR A 195 5.27 6.98 13.10
N GLY A 196 5.23 8.27 12.81
CA GLY A 196 4.14 9.13 13.24
C GLY A 196 3.72 10.13 12.18
N LEU A 197 2.43 10.44 12.15
CA LEU A 197 1.85 11.55 11.40
C LEU A 197 1.41 12.65 12.35
N ASP A 198 1.41 13.87 11.82
CA ASP A 198 0.79 15.02 12.46
C ASP A 198 -0.64 15.19 11.97
N HIS A 199 -1.42 15.96 12.75
CA HIS A 199 -2.72 16.50 12.38
C HIS A 199 -3.83 15.47 12.28
N ASN A 200 -3.70 14.54 11.35
CA ASN A 200 -4.74 13.56 11.08
C ASN A 200 -4.15 12.28 10.46
N TRP A 201 -4.88 11.19 10.61
CA TRP A 201 -4.53 9.86 10.09
C TRP A 201 -4.59 9.75 8.56
N ARG A 202 -5.16 10.75 7.89
CA ARG A 202 -5.24 10.92 6.43
C ARG A 202 -5.55 12.38 6.12
N THR A 203 -5.62 12.74 4.84
CA THR A 203 -6.08 14.07 4.37
C THR A 203 -7.26 14.59 5.19
N SER A 204 -7.19 15.79 5.75
CA SER A 204 -8.30 16.45 6.44
C SER A 204 -9.22 17.07 5.40
N TYR A 205 -10.27 16.35 4.98
CA TYR A 205 -11.09 16.74 3.83
C TYR A 205 -11.92 18.01 4.05
N ASP A 206 -12.14 18.42 5.31
CA ASP A 206 -12.76 19.71 5.64
C ASP A 206 -11.72 20.82 5.89
N GLY A 207 -10.42 20.47 5.93
CA GLY A 207 -9.32 21.39 6.16
C GLY A 207 -9.24 21.96 7.58
N CYS A 208 -9.86 21.32 8.58
CA CYS A 208 -9.80 21.83 9.96
C CYS A 208 -8.39 21.76 10.57
N VAL A 209 -7.54 20.89 10.03
CA VAL A 209 -6.10 20.80 10.31
C VAL A 209 -5.33 20.56 9.01
N PRO A 210 -4.00 20.81 8.95
CA PRO A 210 -3.21 20.52 7.77
C PRO A 210 -3.22 19.04 7.38
N ASP A 211 -3.06 18.74 6.09
CA ASP A 211 -2.96 17.37 5.61
C ASP A 211 -1.59 16.75 5.94
N PRO A 212 -1.53 15.45 6.26
CA PRO A 212 -0.25 14.75 6.40
C PRO A 212 0.46 14.65 5.05
N GLN A 213 1.64 15.25 4.94
CA GLN A 213 2.57 15.13 3.79
C GLN A 213 3.94 14.59 4.21
N ASP A 214 4.17 14.47 5.51
CA ASP A 214 5.43 14.10 6.14
C ASP A 214 5.25 12.87 7.02
N LEU A 215 6.16 11.91 6.87
CA LEU A 215 6.27 10.74 7.75
C LEU A 215 7.45 10.97 8.69
N TYR A 216 7.20 10.97 10.00
CA TYR A 216 8.23 11.13 11.03
C TYR A 216 8.62 9.79 11.64
N LEU A 217 9.83 9.70 12.20
CA LEU A 217 10.36 8.51 12.84
C LEU A 217 10.81 8.82 14.28
N ALA A 218 10.43 7.94 15.21
CA ALA A 218 10.88 7.97 16.59
C ALA A 218 11.31 6.58 17.04
N ARG A 219 12.07 6.51 18.14
CA ARG A 219 12.48 5.27 18.77
C ARG A 219 12.58 5.38 20.28
N VAL A 220 12.43 4.25 20.95
CA VAL A 220 12.49 4.14 22.41
C VAL A 220 13.04 2.77 22.82
N ALA A 221 13.67 2.68 23.99
CA ALA A 221 14.08 1.39 24.54
C ALA A 221 12.84 0.54 24.93
N PRO A 222 12.86 -0.79 24.76
CA PRO A 222 11.69 -1.64 25.03
C PRO A 222 11.06 -1.45 26.42
N GLN A 223 11.88 -1.32 27.46
CA GLN A 223 11.45 -1.12 28.84
C GLN A 223 10.76 0.24 29.10
N ALA A 224 10.85 1.18 28.16
CA ALA A 224 10.44 2.57 28.33
C ALA A 224 9.35 3.00 27.34
N VAL A 225 8.69 2.07 26.66
CA VAL A 225 7.71 2.38 25.60
C VAL A 225 6.58 3.31 26.10
N GLN A 226 6.11 3.16 27.34
CA GLN A 226 5.09 4.04 27.93
C GLN A 226 5.64 5.32 28.59
N ASP A 227 6.97 5.52 28.64
CA ASP A 227 7.58 6.74 29.17
C ASP A 227 7.86 7.73 28.05
N ARG A 228 6.96 8.71 27.87
CA ARG A 228 7.07 9.74 26.82
C ARG A 228 8.42 10.48 26.84
N ALA A 229 9.03 10.69 28.00
CA ALA A 229 10.30 11.43 28.11
C ALA A 229 11.51 10.63 27.58
N ALA A 230 11.39 9.30 27.47
CA ALA A 230 12.44 8.42 26.97
C ALA A 230 12.48 8.34 25.42
N TRP A 231 11.44 8.81 24.74
CA TRP A 231 11.36 8.79 23.28
C TRP A 231 12.34 9.77 22.66
N THR A 232 12.99 9.35 21.59
CA THR A 232 13.84 10.19 20.75
C THR A 232 13.35 10.19 19.30
N PHE A 233 13.46 11.32 18.64
CA PHE A 233 12.94 11.58 17.30
C PHE A 233 14.09 11.76 16.33
N PHE A 234 13.95 11.19 15.14
CA PHE A 234 14.90 11.39 14.05
C PHE A 234 14.95 12.88 13.69
N SER A 235 16.14 13.47 13.73
CA SER A 235 16.35 14.91 13.45
C SER A 235 17.25 15.15 12.23
N GLY A 236 17.44 14.13 11.39
CA GLY A 236 18.21 14.21 10.16
C GLY A 236 19.41 13.27 10.12
N LEU A 237 20.26 13.46 9.11
CA LEU A 237 21.47 12.66 8.90
C LEU A 237 22.72 13.51 9.12
N ASP A 238 23.68 12.99 9.87
CA ASP A 238 25.06 13.48 9.88
C ASP A 238 25.97 12.42 9.24
N ARG A 239 26.60 12.77 8.11
CA ARG A 239 27.47 11.86 7.33
C ARG A 239 26.83 10.49 7.05
N GLY A 240 25.52 10.49 6.77
CA GLY A 240 24.73 9.30 6.47
C GLY A 240 24.29 8.47 7.69
N GLN A 241 24.58 8.93 8.92
CA GLN A 241 24.11 8.31 10.16
C GLN A 241 22.93 9.10 10.75
N PRO A 242 21.91 8.42 11.32
CA PRO A 242 20.75 9.10 11.88
C PRO A 242 21.12 9.83 13.19
N VAL A 243 20.70 11.09 13.27
CA VAL A 243 20.75 11.90 14.50
C VAL A 243 19.39 11.82 15.20
N TRP A 244 19.42 11.80 16.53
CA TRP A 244 18.24 11.63 17.36
C TRP A 244 18.19 12.74 18.41
N SER A 245 17.05 13.44 18.51
CA SER A 245 16.77 14.44 19.54
C SER A 245 15.72 13.94 20.52
N ALA A 246 15.81 14.36 21.79
CA ALA A 246 14.72 14.16 22.75
C ALA A 246 13.60 15.20 22.58
N ASP A 247 13.90 16.33 21.94
CA ASP A 247 12.91 17.34 21.59
C ASP A 247 12.16 16.92 20.33
N ILE A 248 10.83 16.82 20.43
CA ILE A 248 9.96 16.49 19.31
C ILE A 248 9.91 17.63 18.28
N GLY A 249 10.21 18.86 18.67
CA GLY A 249 10.30 20.01 17.76
C GLY A 249 11.49 19.94 16.79
N ASP A 250 12.53 19.19 17.14
CA ASP A 250 13.73 19.01 16.29
C ASP A 250 13.55 17.94 15.21
N ARG A 251 12.43 17.23 15.20
CA ARG A 251 12.22 16.10 14.29
C ARG A 251 12.24 16.56 12.83
N ALA A 252 12.84 15.72 11.99
CA ALA A 252 12.81 15.86 10.54
C ALA A 252 11.98 14.72 9.93
N PRO A 253 11.29 14.94 8.79
CA PRO A 253 10.62 13.86 8.09
C PRO A 253 11.65 12.88 7.52
N VAL A 254 11.34 11.58 7.57
CA VAL A 254 12.09 10.54 6.84
C VAL A 254 11.58 10.37 5.41
N LEU A 255 10.34 10.78 5.15
CA LEU A 255 9.69 10.82 3.84
C LEU A 255 8.78 12.05 3.79
N THR A 256 8.91 12.81 2.71
CA THR A 256 7.98 13.88 2.34
C THR A 256 7.41 13.57 0.96
N ASP A 257 6.09 13.55 0.83
CA ASP A 257 5.40 13.44 -0.45
C ASP A 257 4.21 14.41 -0.50
N THR A 258 4.30 15.38 -1.41
CA THR A 258 3.28 16.42 -1.61
C THR A 258 2.30 16.06 -2.72
N ALA A 259 2.43 14.89 -3.35
CA ALA A 259 1.55 14.44 -4.41
C ALA A 259 0.10 14.34 -3.93
N ARG A 260 -0.82 14.64 -4.84
CA ARG A 260 -2.26 14.58 -4.60
C ARG A 260 -2.89 13.59 -5.58
N ARG A 261 -3.62 12.60 -5.06
CA ARG A 261 -4.40 11.66 -5.85
C ARG A 261 -5.83 12.18 -6.04
N HIS A 262 -6.37 11.96 -7.24
CA HIS A 262 -7.73 12.37 -7.61
C HIS A 262 -8.06 13.83 -7.27
N ALA A 263 -7.11 14.74 -7.48
CA ALA A 263 -7.38 16.18 -7.43
C ALA A 263 -8.20 16.57 -8.67
N GLY A 264 -9.37 17.17 -8.47
CA GLY A 264 -10.29 17.49 -9.58
C GLY A 264 -11.19 16.33 -9.99
N LEU A 265 -11.60 15.49 -9.03
CA LEU A 265 -12.57 14.42 -9.25
C LEU A 265 -13.87 14.99 -9.88
N THR A 266 -14.35 14.38 -10.96
CA THR A 266 -15.55 14.81 -11.70
C THR A 266 -16.84 14.19 -11.17
N VAL A 267 -16.72 13.24 -10.24
CA VAL A 267 -17.83 12.58 -9.56
C VAL A 267 -17.87 12.97 -8.08
N ALA A 268 -18.99 12.70 -7.42
CA ALA A 268 -19.13 12.99 -5.99
C ALA A 268 -18.20 12.08 -5.16
N GLY A 269 -17.43 12.68 -4.25
CA GLY A 269 -16.56 11.97 -3.31
C GLY A 269 -15.42 12.85 -2.81
N PRO A 270 -14.64 12.38 -1.82
CA PRO A 270 -13.43 13.08 -1.38
C PRO A 270 -12.45 13.25 -2.54
N SER A 271 -11.80 14.42 -2.65
CA SER A 271 -10.86 14.73 -3.74
C SER A 271 -9.54 15.24 -3.17
N GLY A 272 -8.44 15.01 -3.89
CA GLY A 272 -7.12 15.55 -3.55
C GLY A 272 -6.46 14.90 -2.33
N GLY A 273 -6.55 13.58 -2.21
CA GLY A 273 -5.93 12.83 -1.11
C GLY A 273 -4.39 12.88 -1.15
N THR A 274 -3.76 13.04 0.01
CA THR A 274 -2.31 12.89 0.22
C THR A 274 -1.91 11.42 0.19
N THR A 275 -0.73 11.12 -0.33
CA THR A 275 -0.18 9.75 -0.41
C THR A 275 0.39 9.25 0.92
N ILE A 276 0.59 10.15 1.89
CA ILE A 276 0.97 9.83 3.26
C ILE A 276 -0.30 9.77 4.13
N ALA A 277 -0.58 8.60 4.66
CA ALA A 277 -1.72 8.29 5.53
C ALA A 277 -1.41 7.11 6.46
N GLN A 278 -2.23 6.91 7.49
CA GLN A 278 -2.16 5.80 8.42
C GLN A 278 -2.09 4.48 7.66
N GLY A 279 -1.15 3.63 8.03
CA GLY A 279 -0.96 2.32 7.44
C GLY A 279 -0.06 1.49 8.33
N GLY A 280 0.97 0.88 7.75
CA GLY A 280 1.92 0.05 8.49
C GLY A 280 3.30 0.11 7.87
N VAL A 281 4.32 -0.05 8.72
CA VAL A 281 5.70 -0.20 8.27
C VAL A 281 6.24 -1.55 8.72
N VAL A 282 6.79 -2.32 7.78
CA VAL A 282 7.30 -3.66 8.03
C VAL A 282 8.70 -3.84 7.44
N TYR A 283 9.54 -4.60 8.14
CA TYR A 283 10.83 -5.04 7.61
C TYR A 283 10.69 -6.40 6.91
N ASN A 284 10.85 -6.40 5.58
CA ASN A 284 10.96 -7.60 4.77
C ASN A 284 12.41 -8.10 4.79
N GLU A 285 12.72 -8.96 5.76
CA GLU A 285 14.08 -9.48 6.00
C GLU A 285 14.70 -10.18 4.77
N PRO A 286 14.00 -11.09 4.05
CA PRO A 286 14.58 -11.76 2.88
C PRO A 286 15.00 -10.80 1.77
N LEU A 287 14.22 -9.75 1.53
CA LEU A 287 14.55 -8.72 0.53
C LEU A 287 15.40 -7.58 1.09
N ASN A 288 15.67 -7.57 2.40
CA ASN A 288 16.38 -6.52 3.12
C ASN A 288 15.81 -5.12 2.80
N ARG A 289 14.48 -4.98 2.91
CA ARG A 289 13.78 -3.72 2.65
C ARG A 289 12.71 -3.41 3.69
N PHE A 290 12.62 -2.13 4.03
CA PHE A 290 11.50 -1.56 4.76
C PHE A 290 10.40 -1.21 3.77
N LEU A 291 9.16 -1.52 4.11
CA LEU A 291 7.99 -1.24 3.31
C LEU A 291 7.03 -0.40 4.13
N TYR A 292 6.57 0.72 3.59
CA TYR A 292 5.49 1.52 4.14
C TYR A 292 4.29 1.40 3.20
N SER A 293 3.25 0.71 3.66
CA SER A 293 1.97 0.63 2.96
C SER A 293 1.08 1.77 3.42
N SER A 294 0.70 2.63 2.50
CA SER A 294 -0.21 3.76 2.70
C SER A 294 -1.36 3.72 1.70
N TRP A 295 -2.25 4.70 1.77
CA TRP A 295 -3.46 4.75 0.97
C TRP A 295 -3.96 6.18 0.81
N THR A 296 -4.79 6.37 -0.20
CA THR A 296 -5.74 7.48 -0.32
C THR A 296 -7.15 6.89 -0.40
N GLU A 297 -8.19 7.73 -0.41
CA GLU A 297 -9.58 7.25 -0.57
C GLU A 297 -9.76 6.24 -1.72
N TYR A 298 -8.97 6.38 -2.80
CA TYR A 298 -9.11 5.59 -4.02
C TYR A 298 -7.87 4.80 -4.44
N THR A 299 -6.73 4.99 -3.77
CA THR A 299 -5.48 4.34 -4.16
C THR A 299 -4.79 3.65 -2.99
N PHE A 300 -4.02 2.61 -3.29
CA PHE A 300 -2.93 2.18 -2.41
C PHE A 300 -1.61 2.76 -2.90
N GLU A 301 -0.77 3.12 -1.94
CA GLU A 301 0.59 3.59 -2.17
C GLU A 301 1.56 2.69 -1.39
N LEU A 302 2.68 2.32 -2.01
CA LEU A 302 3.75 1.58 -1.34
C LEU A 302 5.05 2.36 -1.49
N PHE A 303 5.76 2.52 -0.38
CA PHE A 303 7.11 3.07 -0.36
C PHE A 303 8.10 2.01 0.15
N GLU A 304 9.34 2.07 -0.32
CA GLU A 304 10.43 1.20 0.11
C GLU A 304 11.66 1.99 0.54
N ALA A 305 12.41 1.43 1.48
CA ALA A 305 13.68 2.00 1.94
C ALA A 305 14.70 0.91 2.32
N PRO A 306 16.01 1.19 2.21
CA PRO A 306 17.07 0.28 2.65
C PRO A 306 17.33 0.34 4.17
N LEU A 307 16.90 1.40 4.85
CA LEU A 307 17.06 1.64 6.30
C LEU A 307 15.75 2.20 6.89
N PRO A 308 15.51 2.11 8.21
CA PRO A 308 14.31 2.67 8.83
C PRO A 308 14.13 4.17 8.57
N TRP A 309 15.23 4.92 8.52
CA TRP A 309 15.23 6.36 8.24
C TRP A 309 15.43 6.70 6.75
N GLY A 310 15.20 5.75 5.84
CA GLY A 310 15.27 6.00 4.40
C GLY A 310 16.66 5.79 3.77
N PRO A 311 16.90 6.34 2.56
CA PRO A 311 15.96 7.15 1.80
C PRO A 311 14.75 6.32 1.34
N TRP A 312 13.55 6.87 1.55
CA TRP A 312 12.30 6.28 1.10
C TRP A 312 12.04 6.60 -0.38
N ARG A 313 11.48 5.63 -1.11
CA ARG A 313 11.14 5.75 -2.53
C ARG A 313 9.76 5.16 -2.79
N HIS A 314 9.00 5.76 -3.68
CA HIS A 314 7.72 5.23 -4.13
C HIS A 314 7.93 3.98 -5.00
N ALA A 315 7.15 2.93 -4.75
CA ALA A 315 7.29 1.61 -5.38
C ALA A 315 6.01 1.13 -6.10
N LEU A 316 4.83 1.58 -5.67
CA LEU A 316 3.55 1.18 -6.27
C LEU A 316 2.48 2.24 -6.02
N THR A 317 1.72 2.56 -7.06
CA THR A 317 0.36 3.10 -6.93
C THR A 317 -0.59 2.07 -7.53
N HIS A 318 -1.67 1.75 -6.82
CA HIS A 318 -2.78 0.97 -7.37
C HIS A 318 -4.07 1.77 -7.23
N ASP A 319 -4.66 2.16 -8.36
CA ASP A 319 -5.87 3.00 -8.43
C ASP A 319 -7.13 2.13 -8.57
N PHE A 320 -8.00 2.18 -7.56
CA PHE A 320 -9.29 1.48 -7.54
C PHE A 320 -10.43 2.32 -8.12
N GLY A 321 -10.16 3.55 -8.54
CA GLY A 321 -11.14 4.52 -9.00
C GLY A 321 -12.14 4.93 -7.92
N PRO A 322 -13.05 5.86 -8.26
CA PRO A 322 -14.05 6.35 -7.33
C PRO A 322 -15.11 5.28 -7.04
N TYR A 323 -15.89 5.56 -6.01
CA TYR A 323 -17.08 4.81 -5.67
C TYR A 323 -18.15 4.89 -6.78
N PRO A 324 -19.08 3.92 -6.82
CA PRO A 324 -19.15 2.75 -5.93
C PRO A 324 -18.24 1.61 -6.40
N TRP A 325 -17.59 0.96 -5.44
CA TRP A 325 -16.75 -0.22 -5.67
C TRP A 325 -17.57 -1.50 -5.79
N LEU A 326 -17.01 -2.50 -6.48
CA LEU A 326 -17.59 -3.82 -6.62
C LEU A 326 -17.27 -4.63 -5.36
N GLY A 327 -18.31 -4.99 -4.62
CA GLY A 327 -18.17 -5.67 -3.34
C GLY A 327 -17.53 -7.06 -3.44
N PRO A 328 -17.14 -7.64 -2.30
CA PRO A 328 -16.41 -8.90 -2.24
C PRO A 328 -17.15 -10.09 -2.88
N ASP A 329 -18.48 -10.08 -2.92
CA ASP A 329 -19.28 -11.17 -3.50
C ASP A 329 -19.69 -10.91 -4.96
N ALA A 330 -19.15 -9.87 -5.60
CA ALA A 330 -19.34 -9.64 -7.02
C ALA A 330 -18.64 -10.73 -7.86
N ALA A 331 -19.07 -10.91 -9.12
CA ALA A 331 -18.39 -11.82 -10.05
C ALA A 331 -16.93 -11.41 -10.31
N TRP A 332 -16.66 -10.10 -10.23
CA TRP A 332 -15.33 -9.50 -10.37
C TRP A 332 -15.14 -8.45 -9.27
N PRO A 333 -14.79 -8.87 -8.05
CA PRO A 333 -14.61 -7.95 -6.93
C PRO A 333 -13.50 -6.93 -7.22
N ARG A 334 -13.76 -5.67 -6.86
CA ARG A 334 -12.82 -4.56 -7.02
C ARG A 334 -13.10 -3.52 -5.96
N HIS A 335 -12.25 -3.47 -4.94
CA HIS A 335 -12.33 -2.47 -3.89
C HIS A 335 -10.96 -2.31 -3.23
N GLY A 336 -10.63 -1.06 -2.90
CA GLY A 336 -9.46 -0.74 -2.10
C GLY A 336 -9.76 -0.94 -0.62
N GLY A 337 -9.35 0.06 0.15
CA GLY A 337 -9.60 0.17 1.57
C GLY A 337 -8.72 1.24 2.20
N TYR A 338 -8.67 1.26 3.52
CA TYR A 338 -7.82 2.16 4.29
C TYR A 338 -7.01 1.43 5.34
N ALA A 339 -6.10 2.19 5.97
CA ALA A 339 -5.24 1.76 7.08
C ALA A 339 -4.48 0.47 6.76
N THR A 340 -3.84 0.45 5.59
CA THR A 340 -3.21 -0.76 5.06
C THR A 340 -2.05 -1.24 5.93
N THR A 341 -2.04 -2.51 6.34
CA THR A 341 -0.92 -3.11 7.09
C THR A 341 -0.44 -4.40 6.42
N ILE A 342 0.83 -4.76 6.63
CA ILE A 342 1.44 -5.99 6.10
C ILE A 342 2.07 -6.73 7.27
N PRO A 343 1.38 -7.71 7.90
CA PRO A 343 1.93 -8.44 9.03
C PRO A 343 3.17 -9.25 8.62
N SER A 344 4.30 -9.05 9.30
CA SER A 344 5.56 -9.76 9.00
C SER A 344 5.45 -11.28 9.06
N LYS A 345 4.54 -11.79 9.93
CA LYS A 345 4.20 -13.22 10.04
C LYS A 345 3.77 -13.84 8.71
N PHE A 346 3.21 -13.05 7.80
CA PHE A 346 2.68 -13.51 6.52
C PHE A 346 3.57 -13.13 5.33
N ILE A 347 4.84 -12.78 5.57
CA ILE A 347 5.84 -12.63 4.52
C ILE A 347 6.39 -14.02 4.18
N SER A 348 6.40 -14.36 2.88
CA SER A 348 7.00 -15.59 2.37
C SER A 348 8.50 -15.68 2.66
N VAL A 349 9.03 -16.90 2.64
CA VAL A 349 10.46 -17.16 2.92
C VAL A 349 11.42 -16.40 1.99
N ASP A 350 11.04 -16.17 0.74
CA ASP A 350 11.85 -15.39 -0.21
C ASP A 350 11.51 -13.88 -0.19
N GLY A 351 10.53 -13.48 0.62
CA GLY A 351 10.06 -12.12 0.78
C GLY A 351 9.28 -11.55 -0.39
N ARG A 352 8.93 -12.36 -1.41
CA ARG A 352 8.31 -11.85 -2.64
C ARG A 352 6.80 -11.88 -2.62
N ASP A 353 6.21 -12.84 -1.93
CA ASP A 353 4.77 -12.89 -1.68
C ASP A 353 4.47 -12.43 -0.25
N LEU A 354 3.61 -11.41 -0.13
CA LEU A 354 3.17 -10.81 1.11
C LEU A 354 1.64 -10.75 1.14
N TRP A 355 1.09 -10.52 2.33
CA TRP A 355 -0.34 -10.32 2.52
C TRP A 355 -0.60 -8.93 3.09
N LEU A 356 -1.39 -8.15 2.35
CA LEU A 356 -1.82 -6.81 2.74
C LEU A 356 -3.23 -6.86 3.32
N GLN A 357 -3.37 -6.28 4.49
CA GLN A 357 -4.62 -6.07 5.20
C GLN A 357 -5.19 -4.69 4.83
N SER A 358 -6.49 -4.60 4.58
CA SER A 358 -7.18 -3.33 4.32
C SER A 358 -8.69 -3.49 4.55
N ASN A 359 -9.38 -2.42 4.94
CA ASN A 359 -10.84 -2.42 5.12
C ASN A 359 -11.56 -1.31 4.40
N TRP A 360 -12.86 -1.51 4.21
CA TRP A 360 -13.76 -0.53 3.63
C TRP A 360 -15.15 -0.66 4.26
N PHE A 361 -15.73 0.47 4.65
CA PHE A 361 -17.01 0.52 5.38
C PHE A 361 -18.17 1.14 4.57
N TRP A 362 -17.86 1.82 3.46
CA TRP A 362 -18.85 2.54 2.66
C TRP A 362 -19.66 1.61 1.75
N ARG A 363 -20.80 2.08 1.23
CA ARG A 363 -21.75 1.26 0.46
C ARG A 363 -21.18 0.81 -0.89
N ALA A 364 -21.28 -0.49 -1.21
CA ALA A 364 -20.99 -1.05 -2.53
C ALA A 364 -22.06 -0.81 -3.59
N SER A 365 -21.64 -0.89 -4.85
CA SER A 365 -22.51 -0.75 -6.04
C SER A 365 -23.45 -1.93 -6.24
N THR A 366 -23.17 -3.05 -5.60
CA THR A 366 -23.93 -4.30 -5.65
C THR A 366 -24.28 -4.75 -4.24
N THR A 367 -25.44 -5.41 -4.08
CA THR A 367 -25.95 -6.12 -2.89
C THR A 367 -24.98 -6.18 -1.71
N GLU A 368 -25.33 -5.50 -0.61
CA GLU A 368 -24.72 -5.57 0.73
C GLU A 368 -23.34 -6.23 0.78
N GLY A 369 -22.29 -5.48 0.47
CA GLY A 369 -20.93 -5.99 0.56
C GLY A 369 -19.96 -4.89 0.97
N ARG A 370 -19.45 -4.97 2.20
CA ARG A 370 -18.34 -4.14 2.70
C ARG A 370 -17.22 -5.07 3.18
N THR A 371 -15.97 -4.65 3.05
CA THR A 371 -14.82 -5.36 3.63
C THR A 371 -14.55 -4.83 5.03
N TYR A 372 -15.36 -5.28 5.98
CA TYR A 372 -15.34 -4.80 7.37
C TYR A 372 -15.02 -5.94 8.35
N ARG A 373 -13.82 -6.52 8.20
CA ARG A 373 -13.34 -7.74 8.87
C ARG A 373 -11.82 -7.86 8.73
N PHE A 374 -11.16 -8.71 9.49
CA PHE A 374 -9.76 -9.06 9.17
C PHE A 374 -9.74 -9.84 7.84
N SER A 375 -9.32 -9.18 6.77
CA SER A 375 -9.19 -9.72 5.43
C SER A 375 -7.82 -9.40 4.84
N LEU A 376 -7.36 -10.25 3.94
CA LEU A 376 -6.05 -10.11 3.32
C LEU A 376 -6.13 -10.28 1.80
N ARG A 377 -5.28 -9.54 1.11
CA ARG A 377 -5.06 -9.61 -0.33
C ARG A 377 -3.58 -9.81 -0.62
N ARG A 378 -3.23 -10.44 -1.74
CA ARG A 378 -1.82 -10.68 -2.07
C ARG A 378 -1.14 -9.41 -2.56
N LEU A 379 0.10 -9.23 -2.12
CA LEU A 379 1.07 -8.26 -2.62
C LEU A 379 2.29 -9.03 -3.12
N ARG A 380 2.64 -8.86 -4.40
CA ARG A 380 3.81 -9.45 -5.05
C ARG A 380 4.89 -8.39 -5.25
N LEU A 381 6.11 -8.69 -4.83
CA LEU A 381 7.30 -7.85 -4.99
C LEU A 381 8.44 -8.66 -5.61
N ASP A 382 8.84 -8.34 -6.84
CA ASP A 382 10.03 -8.89 -7.47
C ASP A 382 11.10 -7.80 -7.62
N PRO A 383 12.26 -7.94 -6.94
CA PRO A 383 13.39 -7.03 -7.11
C PRO A 383 13.85 -6.96 -8.56
N ALA A 384 14.34 -5.79 -8.98
CA ALA A 384 14.98 -5.62 -10.26
C ALA A 384 16.26 -6.46 -10.34
N THR A 385 16.45 -7.15 -11.46
CA THR A 385 17.67 -7.92 -11.73
C THR A 385 18.85 -7.01 -12.07
N GLU A 386 20.08 -7.50 -11.86
CA GLU A 386 21.29 -6.75 -12.26
C GLU A 386 21.32 -6.50 -13.78
N PRO A 387 21.91 -5.38 -14.25
CA PRO A 387 22.10 -5.11 -15.68
C PRO A 387 23.01 -6.18 -16.32
N GLY A 388 22.41 -7.25 -16.83
CA GLY A 388 23.15 -8.38 -17.42
C GLY A 388 22.36 -9.69 -17.42
N ASP A 389 21.33 -9.81 -16.59
CA ASP A 389 20.37 -10.93 -16.64
C ASP A 389 19.38 -10.73 -17.82
N THR A 390 19.88 -10.82 -19.04
CA THR A 390 19.05 -10.97 -20.23
C THR A 390 18.74 -12.44 -20.44
N VAL A 391 17.49 -12.75 -20.74
CA VAL A 391 17.16 -14.05 -21.31
C VAL A 391 17.22 -13.87 -22.82
N ASP A 392 18.32 -14.31 -23.43
CA ASP A 392 18.40 -14.44 -24.89
C ASP A 392 17.38 -15.51 -25.30
N GLY A 393 16.28 -15.05 -25.89
CA GLY A 393 15.21 -15.90 -26.41
C GLY A 393 15.36 -16.09 -27.91
N PRO A 394 14.88 -17.21 -28.49
CA PRO A 394 14.71 -17.28 -29.93
C PRO A 394 13.72 -16.19 -30.37
N ARG A 395 13.88 -15.69 -31.61
CA ARG A 395 12.85 -14.88 -32.26
C ARG A 395 11.64 -15.76 -32.52
N ILE A 396 10.57 -15.54 -31.76
CA ILE A 396 9.34 -16.34 -31.81
C ILE A 396 8.17 -15.37 -31.87
N GLU A 397 7.20 -15.61 -32.74
CA GLU A 397 5.93 -14.88 -32.76
C GLU A 397 5.00 -15.20 -31.57
N ALA A 398 5.52 -15.73 -30.47
CA ALA A 398 4.76 -16.00 -29.26
C ALA A 398 4.56 -14.70 -28.47
N ASN A 399 3.36 -14.49 -27.93
CA ASN A 399 3.08 -13.35 -27.06
C ASN A 399 3.90 -13.49 -25.75
N LEU A 400 4.92 -12.65 -25.58
CA LEU A 400 5.78 -12.55 -24.39
C LEU A 400 5.01 -12.12 -23.14
N ALA A 401 3.84 -11.51 -23.34
CA ALA A 401 2.93 -11.13 -22.29
C ALA A 401 1.84 -12.18 -22.01
N ALA A 402 1.82 -13.34 -22.69
CA ALA A 402 0.79 -14.35 -22.49
C ALA A 402 0.68 -14.80 -21.01
N PRO A 403 -0.49 -15.28 -20.55
CA PRO A 403 -0.68 -15.73 -19.18
C PRO A 403 0.32 -16.84 -18.84
N GLY A 404 1.00 -16.71 -17.70
CA GLY A 404 2.07 -17.63 -17.30
C GLY A 404 3.47 -17.33 -17.87
N ALA A 405 3.62 -16.37 -18.79
CA ALA A 405 4.93 -15.94 -19.32
C ALA A 405 5.73 -15.02 -18.37
N GLY A 406 5.18 -14.72 -17.18
CA GLY A 406 5.79 -13.85 -16.17
C GLY A 406 5.57 -12.35 -16.39
N ALA A 407 4.62 -11.98 -17.26
CA ALA A 407 4.18 -10.61 -17.45
C ALA A 407 3.20 -10.19 -16.34
N HIS A 408 3.37 -8.97 -15.84
CA HIS A 408 2.48 -8.35 -14.87
C HIS A 408 1.85 -7.11 -15.48
N ALA A 409 0.55 -7.18 -15.76
CA ALA A 409 -0.21 -6.08 -16.35
C ALA A 409 -0.19 -4.85 -15.45
N VAL A 410 -0.02 -3.68 -16.06
CA VAL A 410 -0.05 -2.35 -15.44
C VAL A 410 -0.87 -1.40 -16.29
N ALA A 411 -1.54 -0.45 -15.65
CA ALA A 411 -2.30 0.60 -16.31
C ALA A 411 -2.38 1.83 -15.42
N THR A 412 -2.76 2.98 -15.99
CA THR A 412 -3.13 4.17 -15.19
C THR A 412 -4.23 3.84 -14.19
N ALA A 413 -5.29 3.18 -14.67
CA ALA A 413 -6.42 2.70 -13.90
C ALA A 413 -7.15 1.60 -14.70
N ALA A 414 -8.03 0.86 -14.03
CA ALA A 414 -8.94 -0.09 -14.65
C ALA A 414 -10.33 0.07 -14.04
N ARG A 415 -11.31 0.56 -14.83
CA ARG A 415 -12.67 0.86 -14.38
C ARG A 415 -13.35 -0.38 -13.81
N SER A 416 -13.20 -1.54 -14.43
CA SER A 416 -13.74 -2.80 -13.90
C SER A 416 -12.75 -3.61 -13.07
N GLY A 417 -11.47 -3.21 -13.05
CA GLY A 417 -10.38 -3.88 -12.33
C GLY A 417 -9.81 -5.09 -13.08
N ARG A 418 -10.17 -5.28 -14.35
CA ARG A 418 -9.86 -6.45 -15.18
C ARG A 418 -8.62 -6.23 -16.03
N LEU A 419 -7.46 -6.16 -15.37
CA LEU A 419 -6.16 -6.07 -16.06
C LEU A 419 -5.77 -7.35 -16.81
N ASP A 420 -6.43 -8.48 -16.53
CA ASP A 420 -6.26 -9.73 -17.26
C ASP A 420 -6.72 -9.63 -18.72
N VAL A 421 -7.63 -8.71 -19.04
CA VAL A 421 -8.09 -8.45 -20.43
C VAL A 421 -6.94 -7.99 -21.34
N LEU A 422 -5.83 -7.50 -20.80
CA LEU A 422 -4.72 -7.10 -21.64
C LEU A 422 -4.06 -8.31 -22.32
N ASN A 423 -4.12 -9.52 -21.75
CA ASN A 423 -3.40 -10.69 -22.27
C ASN A 423 -4.16 -12.01 -22.19
N ASP A 424 -5.49 -12.02 -22.05
CA ASP A 424 -6.24 -13.27 -21.98
C ASP A 424 -6.46 -13.92 -23.36
N GLY A 425 -6.03 -13.26 -24.44
CA GLY A 425 -6.16 -13.71 -25.82
C GLY A 425 -7.55 -13.51 -26.39
N ARG A 426 -8.44 -12.83 -25.67
CA ARG A 426 -9.77 -12.47 -26.13
C ARG A 426 -9.75 -11.05 -26.67
N VAL A 427 -10.61 -10.79 -27.64
CA VAL A 427 -10.80 -9.45 -28.18
C VAL A 427 -12.25 -8.99 -28.07
N ASP A 428 -13.14 -9.84 -27.58
CA ASP A 428 -14.57 -9.58 -27.41
C ASP A 428 -14.93 -8.99 -26.03
N VAL A 429 -13.94 -8.90 -25.14
CA VAL A 429 -14.04 -8.23 -23.83
C VAL A 429 -13.07 -7.05 -23.85
N GLY A 430 -13.38 -6.00 -23.09
CA GLY A 430 -12.52 -4.83 -22.97
C GLY A 430 -12.53 -4.25 -21.57
N GLU A 431 -11.53 -3.43 -21.31
CA GLU A 431 -11.36 -2.63 -20.10
C GLU A 431 -11.08 -1.18 -20.51
N ASP A 432 -11.41 -0.24 -19.62
CA ASP A 432 -11.11 1.16 -19.80
C ASP A 432 -10.48 1.79 -18.55
N SER A 433 -9.78 2.89 -18.75
CA SER A 433 -8.94 3.55 -17.74
C SER A 433 -9.66 4.67 -17.00
N TRP A 434 -10.99 4.72 -17.06
CA TRP A 434 -11.72 5.76 -16.36
C TRP A 434 -11.62 5.60 -14.84
N ASN A 435 -11.28 6.69 -14.18
CA ASN A 435 -11.14 6.80 -12.74
C ASN A 435 -11.75 8.11 -12.20
N GLY A 436 -12.70 8.69 -12.94
CA GLY A 436 -13.39 9.93 -12.55
C GLY A 436 -12.48 11.15 -12.36
N THR A 437 -11.24 11.13 -12.86
CA THR A 437 -10.30 12.24 -12.77
C THR A 437 -9.73 12.53 -14.16
N PRO A 438 -9.84 13.76 -14.69
CA PRO A 438 -9.22 14.14 -15.94
C PRO A 438 -7.71 13.93 -15.88
N LYS A 439 -7.15 13.30 -16.91
CA LYS A 439 -5.74 12.92 -16.94
C LYS A 439 -5.09 13.34 -18.25
N ALA A 440 -3.86 13.85 -18.12
CA ALA A 440 -3.06 14.31 -19.26
C ALA A 440 -2.40 13.15 -20.01
N THR A 441 -2.29 11.97 -19.38
CA THR A 441 -1.63 10.81 -19.97
C THR A 441 -2.27 9.55 -19.43
N ASP A 442 -2.42 8.58 -20.32
CA ASP A 442 -2.81 7.22 -20.04
C ASP A 442 -1.75 6.23 -20.44
N HIS A 443 -1.77 5.05 -19.82
CA HIS A 443 -0.96 3.93 -20.25
C HIS A 443 -1.58 2.57 -19.95
N TRP A 444 -1.21 1.60 -20.79
CA TRP A 444 -1.49 0.16 -20.67
C TRP A 444 -0.21 -0.60 -20.97
N GLY A 445 0.15 -1.60 -20.18
CA GLY A 445 1.43 -2.26 -20.36
C GLY A 445 1.70 -3.43 -19.44
N TYR A 446 2.97 -3.81 -19.39
CA TYR A 446 3.47 -4.90 -18.56
C TYR A 446 4.81 -4.55 -17.92
N HIS A 447 5.03 -5.17 -16.76
CA HIS A 447 6.36 -5.35 -16.17
C HIS A 447 6.74 -6.84 -16.15
N TRP A 448 8.04 -7.12 -16.19
CA TRP A 448 8.61 -8.44 -15.95
C TRP A 448 9.73 -8.34 -14.91
N ALA A 449 9.92 -9.39 -14.12
CA ALA A 449 11.06 -9.45 -13.19
C ALA A 449 12.43 -9.54 -13.91
N ARG A 450 12.43 -10.05 -15.15
CA ARG A 450 13.62 -10.20 -16.00
C ARG A 450 13.39 -9.55 -17.35
N ARG A 451 14.45 -8.98 -17.91
CA ARG A 451 14.40 -8.34 -19.22
C ARG A 451 14.04 -9.34 -20.32
N LYS A 452 13.20 -8.91 -21.25
CA LYS A 452 12.79 -9.66 -22.44
C LYS A 452 13.27 -8.93 -23.70
N PRO A 453 13.79 -9.63 -24.72
CA PRO A 453 13.93 -9.04 -26.04
C PRO A 453 12.55 -8.77 -26.62
N MET A 454 12.35 -7.61 -27.23
CA MET A 454 11.08 -7.22 -27.85
C MET A 454 11.31 -6.21 -28.96
N ASN A 455 10.45 -6.24 -29.98
CA ASN A 455 10.48 -5.31 -31.12
C ASN A 455 9.12 -5.07 -31.77
N ARG A 456 8.04 -5.68 -31.22
CA ARG A 456 6.68 -5.45 -31.70
C ARG A 456 5.69 -5.46 -30.54
N LEU A 457 4.75 -4.51 -30.54
CA LEU A 457 3.60 -4.43 -29.65
C LEU A 457 2.33 -4.39 -30.51
N ARG A 458 1.36 -5.25 -30.23
CA ARG A 458 0.04 -5.24 -30.88
C ARG A 458 -1.01 -4.78 -29.90
N TYR A 459 -1.72 -3.72 -30.27
CA TYR A 459 -2.81 -3.15 -29.49
C TYR A 459 -4.15 -3.43 -30.19
N VAL A 460 -5.08 -4.03 -29.45
CA VAL A 460 -6.48 -4.14 -29.88
C VAL A 460 -7.30 -3.15 -29.05
N SER A 461 -7.85 -2.13 -29.71
CA SER A 461 -8.62 -1.08 -29.05
C SER A 461 -9.89 -1.63 -28.39
N GLY A 462 -10.23 -1.10 -27.23
CA GLY A 462 -11.39 -1.54 -26.46
C GLY A 462 -12.72 -0.87 -26.84
N PRO A 463 -13.74 -1.03 -25.98
CA PRO A 463 -15.03 -0.35 -26.11
C PRO A 463 -14.87 1.17 -25.96
N TYR A 464 -15.81 1.91 -26.52
CA TYR A 464 -15.83 3.38 -26.48
C TYR A 464 -17.26 3.89 -26.41
N ASP A 465 -17.40 5.13 -25.95
CA ASP A 465 -18.63 5.89 -26.03
C ASP A 465 -18.32 7.38 -26.30
N PHE A 466 -19.30 8.26 -26.14
CA PHE A 466 -19.05 9.70 -26.33
C PHE A 466 -18.11 10.31 -25.27
N ASN A 467 -17.91 9.63 -24.14
CA ASN A 467 -17.10 10.10 -23.02
C ASN A 467 -15.62 9.74 -23.15
N GLY A 468 -15.25 8.81 -24.03
CA GLY A 468 -13.85 8.40 -24.23
C GLY A 468 -13.69 7.04 -24.88
N GLY A 469 -12.49 6.49 -24.78
CA GLY A 469 -12.08 5.19 -25.30
C GLY A 469 -10.87 5.23 -26.24
N TRP A 470 -10.43 6.42 -26.66
CA TRP A 470 -9.32 6.64 -27.60
C TRP A 470 -8.21 7.52 -27.02
N PHE A 471 -7.09 7.62 -27.72
CA PHE A 471 -6.01 8.59 -27.49
C PHE A 471 -6.19 9.79 -28.43
N THR A 472 -5.93 11.01 -27.97
CA THR A 472 -6.12 12.25 -28.79
C THR A 472 -5.02 12.49 -29.83
N GLU A 473 -3.95 11.70 -29.76
CA GLU A 473 -2.87 11.64 -30.73
C GLU A 473 -2.44 10.17 -30.90
N PRO A 474 -1.68 9.81 -31.94
CA PRO A 474 -1.12 8.47 -32.06
C PRO A 474 -0.37 8.08 -30.79
N PRO A 475 -0.79 7.01 -30.08
CA PRO A 475 -0.14 6.61 -28.85
C PRO A 475 1.27 6.10 -29.15
N ARG A 476 2.16 6.25 -28.18
CA ARG A 476 3.58 5.86 -28.30
C ARG A 476 3.82 4.56 -27.56
N VAL A 477 4.88 3.87 -27.95
CA VAL A 477 5.37 2.69 -27.23
C VAL A 477 6.62 3.08 -26.47
N GLU A 478 6.56 2.95 -25.16
CA GLU A 478 7.71 3.16 -24.29
C GLU A 478 8.14 1.82 -23.67
N VAL A 479 9.45 1.66 -23.47
CA VAL A 479 10.05 0.51 -22.80
C VAL A 479 10.81 0.95 -21.56
N ARG A 480 10.80 0.12 -20.52
CA ARG A 480 11.51 0.36 -19.28
C ARG A 480 12.86 -0.38 -19.29
N VAL A 481 13.93 0.39 -19.20
CA VAL A 481 15.31 -0.12 -19.17
C VAL A 481 16.02 0.48 -17.97
N ALA A 482 16.43 -0.37 -17.03
CA ALA A 482 17.06 0.05 -15.77
C ALA A 482 16.18 1.06 -14.99
N GLY A 483 14.87 0.76 -14.91
CA GLY A 483 13.87 1.56 -14.21
C GLY A 483 13.61 2.95 -14.82
N ARG A 484 13.96 3.15 -16.10
CA ARG A 484 13.62 4.38 -16.85
C ARG A 484 12.83 4.05 -18.10
N TRP A 485 11.70 4.72 -18.27
CA TRP A 485 10.90 4.67 -19.50
C TRP A 485 11.59 5.45 -20.63
N ARG A 486 11.61 4.88 -21.82
CA ARG A 486 12.17 5.47 -23.04
C ARG A 486 11.22 5.21 -24.19
N ASP A 487 11.00 6.22 -25.01
CA ASP A 487 10.29 6.07 -26.28
C ASP A 487 11.07 5.15 -27.22
N THR A 488 10.35 4.31 -27.93
CA THR A 488 10.91 3.38 -28.93
C THR A 488 10.89 3.95 -30.35
N GLU A 489 10.22 5.10 -30.55
CA GLU A 489 9.97 5.70 -31.86
C GLU A 489 9.27 4.72 -32.82
N ALA A 490 8.35 3.91 -32.27
CA ALA A 490 7.69 2.85 -33.02
C ALA A 490 6.88 3.37 -34.22
N THR A 491 6.95 2.66 -35.34
CA THR A 491 6.06 2.85 -36.48
C THR A 491 4.75 2.10 -36.24
N ILE A 492 3.62 2.71 -36.57
CA ILE A 492 2.28 2.17 -36.37
C ILE A 492 1.60 1.81 -37.70
N ASP A 493 1.04 0.60 -37.78
CA ASP A 493 0.26 0.12 -38.93
C ASP A 493 -1.04 -0.57 -38.47
N PRO A 494 -2.22 -0.21 -39.02
CA PRO A 494 -2.47 0.96 -39.86
C PRO A 494 -2.24 2.27 -39.09
N PRO A 495 -2.14 3.44 -39.78
CA PRO A 495 -2.03 4.72 -39.10
C PRO A 495 -3.19 4.96 -38.12
N TYR A 496 -2.87 5.41 -36.90
CA TYR A 496 -3.88 5.76 -35.90
C TYR A 496 -4.55 7.08 -36.25
N GLN A 497 -5.88 7.08 -36.29
CA GLN A 497 -6.70 8.27 -36.52
C GLN A 497 -7.33 8.70 -35.18
N PRO A 498 -6.94 9.84 -34.60
CA PRO A 498 -7.45 10.25 -33.30
C PRO A 498 -8.95 10.56 -33.33
N GLY A 499 -9.71 9.75 -32.59
CA GLY A 499 -11.16 9.90 -32.48
C GLY A 499 -11.84 8.56 -32.16
N PRO A 500 -13.18 8.55 -32.07
CA PRO A 500 -13.94 7.32 -31.88
C PRO A 500 -13.67 6.26 -32.96
N GLU A 501 -13.33 6.68 -34.17
CA GLU A 501 -12.92 5.79 -35.25
C GLU A 501 -11.67 4.99 -34.91
N ALA A 502 -10.82 5.42 -33.98
CA ALA A 502 -9.64 4.64 -33.59
C ALA A 502 -9.97 3.38 -32.78
N THR A 503 -11.23 3.20 -32.38
CA THR A 503 -11.67 2.22 -31.38
C THR A 503 -12.63 1.17 -31.96
N GLY A 504 -13.20 0.31 -31.10
CA GLY A 504 -14.12 -0.75 -31.54
C GLY A 504 -13.40 -1.96 -32.12
N HIS A 505 -12.47 -2.53 -31.35
CA HIS A 505 -11.71 -3.75 -31.69
C HIS A 505 -10.80 -3.60 -32.93
N ARG A 506 -10.32 -2.39 -33.21
CA ARG A 506 -9.27 -2.16 -34.21
C ARG A 506 -7.92 -2.68 -33.72
N VAL A 507 -7.15 -3.23 -34.65
CA VAL A 507 -5.81 -3.76 -34.39
C VAL A 507 -4.79 -2.78 -34.92
N TYR A 508 -3.80 -2.44 -34.08
CA TYR A 508 -2.65 -1.63 -34.43
C TYR A 508 -1.36 -2.36 -34.07
N ASP A 509 -0.48 -2.54 -35.04
CA ASP A 509 0.85 -3.09 -34.84
C ASP A 509 1.87 -1.96 -34.76
N PHE A 510 2.61 -1.94 -33.65
CA PHE A 510 3.72 -1.04 -33.39
C PHE A 510 5.02 -1.81 -33.55
N THR A 511 5.88 -1.39 -34.48
CA THR A 511 7.18 -2.01 -34.74
C THR A 511 8.31 -1.03 -34.44
N PHE A 512 9.37 -1.50 -33.77
CA PHE A 512 10.49 -0.67 -33.33
C PHE A 512 11.80 -1.48 -33.33
N ALA A 513 12.92 -0.80 -33.10
CA ALA A 513 14.22 -1.47 -32.98
C ALA A 513 14.26 -2.43 -31.78
N GLU A 514 14.94 -3.56 -31.92
CA GLU A 514 15.04 -4.56 -30.85
C GLU A 514 15.63 -3.96 -29.57
N VAL A 515 14.94 -4.19 -28.45
CA VAL A 515 15.34 -3.72 -27.12
C VAL A 515 15.15 -4.81 -26.08
N HIS A 516 16.03 -4.85 -25.10
CA HIS A 516 15.93 -5.73 -23.93
C HIS A 516 15.42 -4.92 -22.74
N ALA A 517 14.16 -5.13 -22.37
CA ALA A 517 13.46 -4.31 -21.40
C ALA A 517 12.70 -5.14 -20.36
N ASP A 518 12.53 -4.61 -19.15
CA ASP A 518 11.77 -5.20 -18.04
C ASP A 518 10.37 -4.59 -17.90
N GLY A 519 9.98 -3.74 -18.85
CA GLY A 519 8.63 -3.22 -18.98
C GLY A 519 8.38 -2.65 -20.36
N ILE A 520 7.12 -2.62 -20.77
CA ILE A 520 6.64 -2.00 -22.01
C ILE A 520 5.26 -1.40 -21.75
N ARG A 521 4.96 -0.25 -22.33
CA ARG A 521 3.63 0.36 -22.27
C ARG A 521 3.27 1.08 -23.57
N LEU A 522 1.99 1.01 -23.90
CA LEU A 522 1.32 1.94 -24.80
C LEU A 522 0.95 3.18 -23.98
N THR A 523 1.26 4.39 -24.45
CA THR A 523 0.95 5.61 -23.70
C THR A 523 0.60 6.80 -24.58
N GLY A 524 -0.27 7.68 -24.08
CA GLY A 524 -0.66 8.91 -24.75
C GLY A 524 -1.76 9.66 -23.99
N PRO A 525 -2.08 10.91 -24.37
CA PRO A 525 -3.22 11.64 -23.82
C PRO A 525 -4.55 10.97 -24.20
N PRO A 526 -5.42 10.64 -23.24
CA PRO A 526 -6.72 10.05 -23.55
C PRO A 526 -7.76 11.10 -23.97
N GLY A 527 -8.66 10.68 -24.85
CA GLY A 527 -9.71 11.50 -25.44
C GLY A 527 -11.06 11.40 -24.75
N GLY A 528 -12.02 12.14 -25.31
CA GLY A 528 -13.39 12.24 -24.81
C GLY A 528 -13.55 13.19 -23.63
N ALA A 529 -14.80 13.40 -23.21
CA ALA A 529 -15.15 14.32 -22.12
C ALA A 529 -14.67 13.85 -20.74
N GLU A 530 -14.50 12.53 -20.55
CA GLU A 530 -14.07 11.92 -19.29
C GLU A 530 -12.61 11.43 -19.35
N HIS A 531 -11.87 11.77 -20.42
CA HIS A 531 -10.43 11.57 -20.56
C HIS A 531 -9.98 10.14 -20.24
N TYR A 532 -10.50 9.13 -20.92
CA TYR A 532 -10.06 7.74 -20.75
C TYR A 532 -9.78 7.06 -22.09
N SER A 533 -8.84 6.12 -22.09
CA SER A 533 -8.57 5.19 -23.18
C SER A 533 -9.11 3.79 -22.84
N ALA A 534 -9.28 2.93 -23.84
CA ALA A 534 -9.79 1.56 -23.66
C ALA A 534 -8.98 0.53 -24.45
N ILE A 535 -9.00 -0.72 -23.98
CA ILE A 535 -8.22 -1.82 -24.56
C ILE A 535 -9.00 -3.14 -24.48
N SER A 536 -8.78 -4.00 -25.46
CA SER A 536 -9.29 -5.37 -25.50
C SER A 536 -8.19 -6.43 -25.48
N GLU A 537 -6.98 -6.11 -25.95
CA GLU A 537 -5.81 -7.01 -25.89
C GLU A 537 -4.53 -6.17 -26.15
N LEU A 538 -3.42 -6.58 -25.54
CA LEU A 538 -2.08 -6.00 -25.68
C LEU A 538 -1.03 -7.10 -25.77
N SER A 539 -0.62 -7.47 -26.97
CA SER A 539 0.35 -8.55 -27.16
C SER A 539 1.75 -8.01 -27.43
N VAL A 540 2.79 -8.65 -26.88
CA VAL A 540 4.19 -8.23 -27.01
C VAL A 540 4.98 -9.33 -27.69
N PHE A 541 5.82 -9.01 -28.68
CA PHE A 541 6.54 -10.03 -29.46
C PHE A 541 8.02 -9.70 -29.66
N HIS A 542 8.79 -10.75 -29.95
CA HIS A 542 10.14 -10.69 -30.51
C HIS A 542 10.16 -11.42 -31.85
N VAL A 543 10.06 -10.67 -32.94
CA VAL A 543 9.95 -11.21 -34.30
C VAL A 543 11.22 -10.98 -35.11
N GLU A 544 11.41 -11.75 -36.17
CA GLU A 544 12.39 -11.40 -37.19
C GLU A 544 11.98 -10.07 -37.84
N SER A 545 12.90 -9.11 -37.88
CA SER A 545 12.70 -7.89 -38.66
C SER A 545 12.43 -8.28 -40.12
N PRO A 546 11.40 -7.71 -40.76
CA PRO A 546 11.09 -8.00 -42.16
C PRO A 546 12.23 -7.64 -43.12
#